data_AF-A0A933B8F0-F1
#
_entry.id   AF-A0A933B8F0-F1
#
_cell.length_a   1.000
_cell.length_b   1.000
_cell.length_c   1.000
_cell.angle_alpha   90.00
_cell.angle_beta   90.00
_cell.angle_gamma   90.00
#
_symmetry.space_group_name_H-M   'P 1'
#
loop_
_entity.id
_entity.type
_entity.pdbx_description
1 polymer ?
#
loop_
_entity_poly.entity_id
_entity_poly.type
_entity_poly.pdbx_seq_one_letter_code
_entity_poly.pdbx_strand_id
1 'polypeptide(L)'
;MAVEYAETTQAKRSITVPCHLGMHLRVAALVVTMARKFQSDITLCSNRLCVSAKSILGMLELAAVRGKRLSLVARGADADRAVQTIADLFESKDILCKEELTEEVVDGHA
;
A
#
# COMPACT_ATOMS: atom_id res chain seq x y z
N MET A 1 -35.02 4.35 21.72
CA MET A 1 -34.38 3.72 20.54
C MET A 1 -32.89 3.79 20.76
N ALA A 2 -32.30 2.71 21.28
CA ALA A 2 -30.85 2.60 21.42
C ALA A 2 -30.29 2.31 20.03
N VAL A 3 -29.64 3.30 19.43
CA VAL A 3 -28.77 3.08 18.27
C VAL A 3 -27.51 2.39 18.80
N GLU A 4 -27.32 1.14 18.41
CA GLU A 4 -26.06 0.40 18.60
C GLU A 4 -24.91 1.24 18.04
N TYR A 5 -24.05 1.76 18.91
CA TYR A 5 -22.73 2.25 18.51
C TYR A 5 -21.83 1.03 18.42
N ALA A 6 -21.69 0.48 17.20
CA ALA A 6 -20.66 -0.51 16.94
C ALA A 6 -19.30 0.18 17.16
N GLU A 7 -18.60 -0.21 18.24
CA GLU A 7 -17.21 0.17 18.49
C GLU A 7 -16.34 -0.31 17.32
N THR A 8 -16.20 0.52 16.29
CA THR A 8 -15.39 0.20 15.12
C THR A 8 -13.93 0.45 15.48
N THR A 9 -13.20 -0.63 15.74
CA THR A 9 -11.75 -0.59 15.96
C THR A 9 -11.06 0.08 14.77
N GLN A 10 -10.27 1.12 15.04
CA GLN A 10 -9.52 1.86 14.04
C GLN A 10 -8.03 1.83 14.38
N ALA A 11 -7.20 1.45 13.41
CA ALA A 11 -5.74 1.50 13.50
C ALA A 11 -5.18 2.43 12.42
N LYS A 12 -4.05 3.10 12.72
CA LYS A 12 -3.36 3.98 11.77
C LYS A 12 -1.85 3.87 11.92
N ARG A 13 -1.13 3.89 10.81
CA ARG A 13 0.34 3.94 10.77
C ARG A 13 0.83 4.79 9.61
N SER A 14 1.98 5.45 9.78
CA SER A 14 2.67 6.10 8.67
C SER A 14 3.66 5.13 8.05
N ILE A 15 3.61 4.98 6.72
CA ILE A 15 4.51 4.13 5.95
C ILE A 15 5.24 4.98 4.90
N THR A 16 6.40 4.52 4.45
CA THR A 16 7.19 5.19 3.42
C THR A 16 7.30 4.30 2.20
N VAL A 17 7.08 4.84 1.00
CA VAL A 17 7.23 4.07 -0.24
C VAL A 17 8.71 3.79 -0.51
N PRO A 18 9.17 2.52 -0.50
CA PRO A 18 10.59 2.22 -0.58
C PRO A 18 11.16 2.24 -2.00
N CYS A 19 10.34 1.98 -3.03
CA CYS A 19 10.83 1.67 -4.38
C CYS A 19 11.10 2.90 -5.24
N HIS A 20 12.16 2.81 -6.06
CA HIS A 20 12.55 3.82 -7.04
C HIS A 20 11.44 4.11 -8.06
N LEU A 21 10.75 3.07 -8.55
CA LEU A 21 9.59 3.19 -9.44
C LEU A 21 8.28 3.65 -8.76
N GLY A 22 8.28 3.85 -7.43
CA GLY A 22 7.08 4.24 -6.69
C GLY A 22 5.97 3.16 -6.66
N MET A 23 4.72 3.60 -6.46
CA MET A 23 3.51 2.76 -6.39
C MET A 23 3.05 2.29 -7.79
N HIS A 24 3.88 1.49 -8.46
CA HIS A 24 3.57 0.89 -9.76
C HIS A 24 2.65 -0.34 -9.63
N LEU A 25 2.19 -0.90 -10.75
CA LEU A 25 1.16 -1.94 -10.80
C LEU A 25 1.47 -3.18 -9.94
N ARG A 26 2.73 -3.63 -9.89
CA ARG A 26 3.12 -4.80 -9.08
C ARG A 26 2.99 -4.53 -7.58
N VAL A 27 3.53 -3.41 -7.08
CA VAL A 27 3.40 -3.01 -5.67
C VAL A 27 1.92 -2.84 -5.32
N ALA A 28 1.16 -2.14 -6.17
CA ALA A 28 -0.27 -1.97 -6.01
C ALA A 28 -1.01 -3.32 -5.93
N ALA A 29 -0.70 -4.27 -6.82
CA ALA A 29 -1.30 -5.60 -6.82
C ALA A 29 -0.97 -6.42 -5.56
N LEU A 30 0.27 -6.36 -5.08
CA LEU A 30 0.66 -7.00 -3.80
C LEU A 30 -0.12 -6.41 -2.63
N VAL A 31 -0.20 -5.08 -2.53
CA VAL A 31 -0.97 -4.40 -1.48
C VAL A 31 -2.45 -4.77 -1.57
N VAL A 32 -3.06 -4.75 -2.76
CA VAL A 32 -4.45 -5.13 -2.98
C VAL A 32 -4.71 -6.58 -2.58
N THR A 33 -3.81 -7.48 -2.94
CA THR A 33 -3.92 -8.91 -2.63
C THR A 33 -3.86 -9.15 -1.13
N MET A 34 -2.98 -8.44 -0.42
CA MET A 34 -2.91 -8.52 1.04
C MET A 34 -4.11 -7.84 1.71
N ALA A 35 -4.49 -6.64 1.26
CA ALA A 35 -5.62 -5.89 1.82
C ALA A 35 -6.95 -6.64 1.71
N ARG A 36 -7.16 -7.40 0.62
CA ARG A 36 -8.36 -8.23 0.41
C ARG A 36 -8.49 -9.40 1.39
N LYS A 37 -7.42 -9.80 2.08
CA LYS A 37 -7.47 -10.85 3.12
C LYS A 37 -8.12 -10.39 4.42
N PHE A 38 -8.29 -9.07 4.59
CA PHE A 38 -8.85 -8.48 5.79
C PHE A 38 -10.29 -8.02 5.57
N GLN A 39 -11.10 -8.13 6.62
CA GLN A 39 -12.48 -7.65 6.64
C GLN A 39 -12.53 -6.13 6.77
N SER A 40 -11.57 -5.53 7.47
CA SER A 40 -11.44 -4.09 7.65
C SER A 40 -11.43 -3.34 6.33
N ASP A 41 -12.04 -2.16 6.32
CA ASP A 41 -11.77 -1.19 5.27
C ASP A 41 -10.37 -0.61 5.48
N ILE A 42 -9.56 -0.61 4.43
CA ILE A 42 -8.17 -0.19 4.49
C ILE A 42 -7.98 0.92 3.49
N THR A 43 -7.53 2.07 3.96
CA THR A 43 -7.33 3.27 3.18
C THR A 43 -5.86 3.70 3.23
N LEU A 44 -5.32 4.07 2.07
CA LEU A 44 -4.01 4.70 1.94
C LEU A 44 -4.19 6.15 1.52
N CYS A 45 -3.61 7.07 2.29
CA CYS A 45 -3.70 8.49 2.05
C CYS A 45 -2.34 9.10 1.75
N SER A 46 -2.25 9.82 0.63
CA SER A 46 -1.12 10.60 0.18
C SER A 46 -1.54 12.06 0.07
N ASN A 47 -1.04 12.92 0.96
CA ASN A 47 -1.33 14.36 0.94
C ASN A 47 -2.85 14.65 0.97
N ARG A 48 -3.48 14.95 -0.19
CA ARG A 48 -4.91 15.23 -0.32
C ARG A 48 -5.73 14.09 -0.93
N LEU A 49 -5.10 12.99 -1.33
CA LEU A 49 -5.77 11.87 -1.98
C LEU A 49 -5.77 10.66 -1.05
N CYS A 50 -6.94 10.06 -0.84
CA CYS A 50 -7.13 8.85 -0.06
C CYS A 50 -7.83 7.81 -0.94
N VAL A 51 -7.27 6.60 -0.99
CA VAL A 51 -7.79 5.53 -1.84
C VAL A 51 -7.92 4.23 -1.03
N SER A 52 -8.88 3.39 -1.40
CA SER A 52 -8.98 2.06 -0.81
C SER A 52 -7.80 1.19 -1.25
N ALA A 53 -7.12 0.58 -0.27
CA ALA A 53 -6.04 -0.37 -0.52
C ALA A 53 -6.54 -1.66 -1.21
N LYS A 54 -7.87 -1.90 -1.29
CA LYS A 54 -8.47 -3.04 -2.01
C LYS A 54 -8.77 -2.74 -3.49
N SER A 55 -8.64 -1.48 -3.92
CA SER A 55 -8.87 -1.04 -5.30
C SER A 55 -7.56 -0.86 -6.04
N ILE A 56 -7.31 -1.71 -7.03
CA ILE A 56 -6.11 -1.62 -7.87
C ILE A 56 -6.04 -0.28 -8.62
N LEU A 57 -7.18 0.21 -9.11
CA LEU A 57 -7.26 1.49 -9.83
C LEU A 57 -6.93 2.66 -8.91
N GLY A 58 -7.51 2.69 -7.70
CA GLY A 58 -7.22 3.75 -6.73
C GLY A 58 -5.75 3.74 -6.29
N MET A 59 -5.16 2.55 -6.11
CA MET A 59 -3.75 2.41 -5.77
C MET A 59 -2.81 2.96 -6.85
N LEU A 60 -3.15 2.78 -8.12
CA LEU A 60 -2.42 3.39 -9.25
C LEU A 60 -2.60 4.92 -9.28
N GLU A 61 -3.81 5.41 -8.99
CA GLU A 61 -4.12 6.84 -8.96
C GLU A 61 -3.40 7.57 -7.82
N LEU A 62 -3.13 6.89 -6.69
CA LEU A 62 -2.34 7.43 -5.59
C LEU A 62 -0.94 7.91 -6.04
N ALA A 63 -0.40 7.28 -7.11
CA ALA A 63 0.85 7.64 -7.81
C ALA A 63 1.99 8.08 -6.86
N ALA A 64 2.14 7.34 -5.75
CA ALA A 64 3.08 7.72 -4.70
C ALA A 64 4.52 7.38 -5.14
N VAL A 65 5.35 8.41 -5.28
CA VAL A 65 6.77 8.29 -5.63
C VAL A 65 7.62 7.81 -4.44
N ARG A 66 8.84 7.35 -4.72
CA ARG A 66 9.83 6.93 -3.71
C ARG A 66 9.95 7.95 -2.58
N GLY A 67 10.07 7.45 -1.34
CA GLY A 67 10.32 8.28 -0.16
C GLY A 67 9.11 9.09 0.31
N LYS A 68 7.99 9.04 -0.41
CA LYS A 68 6.74 9.69 0.02
C LYS A 68 6.17 8.95 1.23
N ARG A 69 5.76 9.74 2.24
CA ARG A 69 5.02 9.22 3.39
C ARG A 69 3.54 9.08 3.06
N LEU A 70 2.99 7.91 3.36
CA LEU A 70 1.58 7.59 3.25
C LEU A 70 1.00 7.35 4.64
N SER A 71 -0.24 7.79 4.85
CA SER A 71 -1.02 7.39 6.01
C SER A 71 -1.83 6.15 5.66
N LEU A 72 -1.51 5.03 6.30
CA LEU A 72 -2.27 3.79 6.25
C LEU A 72 -3.29 3.80 7.39
N VAL A 73 -4.56 3.61 7.08
CA VAL A 73 -5.66 3.57 8.05
C VAL A 73 -6.47 2.31 7.80
N ALA A 74 -6.80 1.57 8.85
CA ALA A 74 -7.76 0.47 8.77
C ALA A 74 -8.89 0.66 9.78
N ARG A 75 -10.09 0.23 9.40
CA ARG A 75 -11.31 0.28 10.24
C ARG A 75 -12.05 -1.05 10.15
N GLY A 76 -12.24 -1.70 11.29
CA GLY A 76 -12.90 -3.00 11.38
C GLY A 76 -12.26 -3.90 12.45
N ALA A 77 -12.81 -5.10 12.61
CA ALA A 77 -12.42 -6.03 13.67
C ALA A 77 -10.95 -6.49 13.61
N ASP A 78 -10.34 -6.45 12.42
CA ASP A 78 -8.96 -6.84 12.16
C ASP A 78 -8.05 -5.65 11.78
N ALA A 79 -8.44 -4.43 12.17
CA ALA A 79 -7.75 -3.19 11.78
C ALA A 79 -6.26 -3.18 12.18
N ASP A 80 -5.92 -3.54 13.41
CA ASP A 80 -4.53 -3.59 13.87
C ASP A 80 -3.69 -4.58 13.08
N ARG A 81 -4.23 -5.79 12.83
CA ARG A 81 -3.55 -6.82 12.04
C ARG A 81 -3.35 -6.38 10.59
N ALA A 82 -4.36 -5.73 10.01
CA ALA A 82 -4.30 -5.20 8.66
C ALA A 82 -3.20 -4.13 8.51
N VAL A 83 -3.17 -3.16 9.44
CA VAL A 83 -2.16 -2.09 9.44
C VAL A 83 -0.76 -2.65 9.63
N GLN A 84 -0.58 -3.57 10.59
CA GLN A 84 0.72 -4.19 10.87
C GLN A 84 1.22 -4.96 9.64
N THR A 85 0.41 -5.86 9.09
CA THR A 85 0.79 -6.71 7.94
C THR A 85 1.14 -5.87 6.71
N ILE A 86 0.35 -4.84 6.42
CA ILE A 86 0.65 -3.96 5.28
C ILE A 86 1.89 -3.14 5.57
N ALA A 87 2.07 -2.58 6.77
CA ALA A 87 3.30 -1.86 7.10
C ALA A 87 4.55 -2.73 6.95
N ASP A 88 4.51 -3.97 7.43
CA ASP A 88 5.60 -4.94 7.32
C ASP A 88 5.95 -5.24 5.84
N LEU A 89 4.94 -5.26 4.95
CA LEU A 89 5.15 -5.37 3.50
C LEU A 89 5.95 -4.19 2.94
N PHE A 90 5.69 -2.96 3.41
CA PHE A 90 6.43 -1.76 3.00
C PHE A 90 7.82 -1.66 3.63
N GLU A 91 8.04 -2.26 4.80
CA GLU A 91 9.36 -2.37 5.43
C GLU A 91 10.23 -3.45 4.75
N SER A 92 9.61 -4.48 4.17
CA SER A 92 10.26 -5.56 3.41
C SER A 92 10.63 -5.14 1.98
N LYS A 93 11.61 -4.22 1.86
CA LYS A 93 12.02 -3.60 0.57
C LYS A 93 12.36 -4.61 -0.53
N ASP A 94 12.96 -5.74 -0.18
CA ASP A 94 13.34 -6.81 -1.10
C ASP A 94 12.15 -7.43 -1.86
N ILE A 95 10.95 -7.42 -1.28
CA ILE A 95 9.75 -7.97 -1.92
C ILE A 95 9.15 -6.97 -2.91
N LEU A 96 9.20 -5.68 -2.57
CA LEU A 96 8.56 -4.62 -3.34
C LEU A 96 9.42 -4.08 -4.48
N CYS A 97 10.74 -4.07 -4.32
CA CYS A 97 11.67 -3.41 -5.24
C CYS A 97 12.56 -4.38 -6.02
N LYS A 98 12.18 -5.67 -6.08
CA LYS A 98 12.74 -6.62 -7.05
C LYS A 98 12.34 -6.18 -8.46
N GLU A 99 13.03 -5.18 -9.00
CA GLU A 99 13.14 -5.01 -10.44
C GLU A 99 13.93 -6.19 -10.96
N GLU A 100 13.32 -6.98 -11.86
CA GLU A 100 14.11 -7.70 -12.85
C GLU A 100 14.54 -6.62 -13.84
N LEU A 101 15.63 -5.94 -13.49
CA LEU A 101 16.29 -4.99 -14.36
C LEU A 101 17.23 -5.82 -15.22
N THR A 102 16.73 -6.39 -16.33
CA THR A 102 17.63 -6.70 -17.45
C THR A 102 17.95 -5.39 -18.14
N GLU A 103 18.72 -4.54 -17.47
CA GLU A 103 19.61 -3.62 -18.14
C GLU A 103 20.76 -4.46 -18.69
N GLU A 104 20.59 -5.01 -19.89
CA GLU A 104 21.73 -5.16 -20.78
C GLU A 104 21.77 -3.91 -21.65
N VAL A 105 22.48 -2.88 -21.15
CA VAL A 105 23.01 -1.81 -21.98
C VAL A 105 24.49 -2.16 -22.23
N VAL A 106 24.90 -2.26 -23.49
CA VAL A 106 26.13 -1.64 -24.05
C VAL A 106 26.34 -2.09 -25.51
N ASP A 107 26.30 -1.07 -26.38
CA ASP A 107 27.04 -0.79 -27.62
C ASP A 107 27.52 -1.92 -28.56
N GLY A 108 27.08 -1.82 -29.81
CA GLY A 108 27.66 -2.52 -30.95
C GLY A 108 27.57 -1.67 -32.21
N HIS A 109 28.28 -0.53 -32.24
CA HIS A 109 28.73 0.05 -33.50
C HIS A 109 29.70 -0.91 -34.19
N ALA A 110 29.29 -1.49 -35.33
CA ALA A 110 30.11 -1.75 -36.51
C ALA A 110 29.21 -2.22 -37.67
#